data_AF-B4Q3N0-F1
#
_entry.id   AF-B4Q3N0-F1
#
_cell.length_a   1.000
_cell.length_b   1.000
_cell.length_c   1.000
_cell.angle_alpha   90.00
_cell.angle_beta   90.00
_cell.angle_gamma   90.00
#
_symmetry.space_group_name_H-M   'P 1'
#
loop_
_entity.id
_entity.type
_entity.pdbx_description
1 polymer ?
#
loop_
_entity_poly.entity_id
_entity_poly.type
_entity_poly.pdbx_seq_one_letter_code
_entity_poly.pdbx_strand_id
1 'polypeptide(L)'
;MSWRNCFREAIKHTDWRGVFQGRSRLKPMPHHLSYSNPRYNMVKYTDSDNFQVMHDHHFGLMFMHRGDHKMISVGGQFNIYSRNAKRSMVYSPKFGYVVFYDHFVRKKV
;
A
#
# COMPACT_ATOMS: atom_id res chain seq x y z
N MET A 1 3.55 6.43 5.38
CA MET A 1 3.89 7.86 5.26
C MET A 1 5.13 8.12 6.08
N SER A 2 6.21 8.57 5.44
CA SER A 2 7.38 9.11 6.14
C SER A 2 7.12 10.56 6.50
N TRP A 3 7.54 10.98 7.70
CA TRP A 3 7.42 12.34 8.18
C TRP A 3 8.07 13.38 7.24
N ARG A 4 9.04 12.96 6.42
CA ARG A 4 9.71 13.83 5.44
C ARG A 4 8.78 14.30 4.31
N ASN A 5 7.73 13.54 3.99
CA ASN A 5 6.78 13.88 2.92
C ASN A 5 5.66 14.82 3.37
N CYS A 6 5.55 15.10 4.67
CA CYS A 6 4.50 15.97 5.20
C CYS A 6 4.74 17.45 4.85
N PHE A 7 6.02 17.87 4.75
CA PHE A 7 6.37 19.28 4.57
C PHE A 7 6.54 19.73 3.11
N ARG A 8 6.75 18.80 2.16
CA ARG A 8 7.11 19.15 0.78
C ARG A 8 5.96 19.19 -0.24
N GLU A 9 4.79 18.59 0.02
CA GLU A 9 3.76 18.41 -1.03
C GLU A 9 2.29 18.46 -0.54
N ALA A 10 1.85 19.54 0.12
CA ALA A 10 0.45 19.70 0.52
C ALA A 10 -0.59 19.53 -0.62
N ILE A 11 -0.16 19.58 -1.89
CA ILE A 11 -1.02 19.50 -3.09
C ILE A 11 -1.25 18.05 -3.58
N LYS A 12 -0.48 17.05 -3.12
CA LYS A 12 -0.56 15.68 -3.66
C LYS A 12 -1.00 14.60 -2.67
N HIS A 13 -1.45 14.97 -1.46
CA HIS A 13 -1.86 13.97 -0.47
C HIS A 13 -3.35 13.62 -0.56
N THR A 14 -3.71 12.43 -0.07
CA THR A 14 -5.11 12.04 0.07
C THR A 14 -5.75 12.94 1.12
N ASP A 15 -6.87 13.60 0.78
CA ASP A 15 -7.73 14.26 1.76
C ASP A 15 -8.43 13.21 2.63
N TRP A 16 -7.73 12.73 3.66
CA TRP A 16 -8.24 11.71 4.58
C TRP A 16 -9.51 12.17 5.28
N ARG A 17 -9.61 13.46 5.64
CA ARG A 17 -10.81 14.01 6.28
C ARG A 17 -12.00 13.89 5.34
N GLY A 18 -11.87 14.32 4.08
CA GLY A 18 -12.93 14.18 3.09
C GLY A 18 -13.25 12.71 2.76
N VAL A 19 -12.25 11.83 2.74
CA VAL A 19 -12.47 10.39 2.55
C VAL A 19 -13.29 9.80 3.70
N PHE A 20 -12.92 10.06 4.96
CA PHE A 20 -13.63 9.57 6.14
C PHE A 20 -15.02 10.20 6.32
N GLN A 21 -15.18 11.47 5.94
CA GLN A 21 -16.48 12.15 5.93
C GLN A 21 -17.37 11.74 4.74
N GLY A 22 -16.87 10.90 3.84
CA GLY A 22 -17.63 10.46 2.65
C GLY A 22 -17.65 11.46 1.49
N ARG A 23 -17.12 12.68 1.65
CA ARG A 23 -17.10 13.76 0.65
C ARG A 23 -16.17 13.50 -0.53
N SER A 24 -15.09 12.74 -0.30
CA SER A 24 -14.08 12.41 -1.31
C SER A 24 -13.94 10.89 -1.48
N ARG A 25 -13.55 10.41 -2.67
CA ARG A 25 -13.18 9.01 -2.89
C ARG A 25 -11.66 8.88 -2.79
N LEU A 26 -11.19 7.81 -2.14
CA LEU A 26 -9.80 7.39 -2.24
C LEU A 26 -9.50 7.04 -3.71
N LYS A 27 -8.47 7.68 -4.28
CA LYS A 27 -8.03 7.45 -5.65
C LYS A 27 -6.57 7.00 -5.65
N PRO A 28 -6.17 6.12 -6.57
CA PRO A 28 -4.76 5.84 -6.77
C PRO A 28 -4.02 7.11 -7.21
N MET A 29 -2.81 7.31 -6.70
CA MET A 29 -1.99 8.47 -7.03
C MET A 29 -0.59 8.03 -7.43
N PRO A 30 0.15 8.86 -8.20
CA PRO A 30 1.47 8.50 -8.71
C PRO A 30 2.50 8.09 -7.64
N HIS A 31 2.39 8.60 -6.42
CA HIS A 31 3.31 8.29 -5.31
C HIS A 31 2.86 7.10 -4.44
N HIS A 32 1.74 6.46 -4.77
CA HIS A 32 1.35 5.22 -4.11
C HIS A 32 2.26 4.07 -4.58
N LEU A 33 2.44 3.06 -3.72
CA LEU A 33 3.36 1.94 -3.99
C LEU A 33 3.06 1.21 -5.30
N SER A 34 1.79 1.04 -5.63
CA SER A 34 1.35 0.42 -6.88
C SER A 34 -0.06 0.88 -7.23
N TYR A 35 -0.31 1.09 -8.51
CA TYR A 35 -1.67 1.14 -9.04
C TYR A 35 -1.73 0.70 -10.50
N SER A 36 -2.87 0.13 -10.88
CA SER A 36 -3.21 -0.16 -12.26
C SER A 36 -4.30 0.80 -12.74
N ASN A 37 -4.17 1.24 -13.99
CA ASN A 37 -5.20 1.95 -14.72
C ASN A 37 -5.59 1.11 -15.96
N PRO A 38 -6.66 0.31 -15.87
CA PRO A 38 -7.08 -0.57 -16.95
C PRO A 38 -7.44 0.19 -18.23
N ARG A 39 -7.97 1.42 -18.12
CA ARG A 39 -8.37 2.23 -19.28
C ARG A 39 -7.22 2.55 -20.21
N TYR A 40 -6.01 2.72 -19.66
CA TYR A 40 -4.81 3.05 -20.43
C TYR A 40 -3.81 1.88 -20.47
N ASN A 41 -4.22 0.69 -20.03
CA ASN A 41 -3.34 -0.48 -19.87
C ASN A 41 -2.02 -0.15 -19.16
N MET A 42 -2.08 0.71 -18.13
CA MET A 42 -0.91 1.23 -17.45
C MET A 42 -0.81 0.64 -16.05
N VAL A 43 0.38 0.18 -15.69
CA VAL A 43 0.71 -0.13 -14.30
C VAL A 43 1.88 0.72 -13.85
N LYS A 44 1.78 1.27 -12.65
CA LYS A 44 2.80 2.12 -12.05
C LYS A 44 3.16 1.56 -10.69
N TYR A 45 4.45 1.62 -10.38
CA TYR A 45 5.03 1.20 -9.12
C TYR A 45 6.01 2.27 -8.68
N THR A 46 6.07 2.55 -7.38
CA THR A 46 6.97 3.58 -6.85
C THR A 46 7.41 3.19 -5.46
N ASP A 47 8.73 3.18 -5.26
CA ASP A 47 9.30 2.96 -3.93
C ASP A 47 8.93 4.12 -3.00
N SER A 48 8.84 3.82 -1.71
CA SER A 48 8.72 4.81 -0.65
C SER A 48 9.88 4.70 0.32
N ASP A 49 9.99 5.68 1.21
CA ASP A 49 10.96 5.69 2.32
C ASP A 49 10.87 4.44 3.21
N ASN A 50 9.70 3.80 3.30
CA ASN A 50 9.47 2.65 4.19
C ASN A 50 9.40 1.33 3.44
N PHE A 51 9.05 1.34 2.15
CA PHE A 51 8.80 0.13 1.38
C PHE A 51 9.45 0.21 0.00
N GLN A 52 10.06 -0.90 -0.40
CA GLN A 52 10.51 -1.15 -1.77
C GLN A 52 9.50 -2.05 -2.47
N VAL A 53 9.17 -1.74 -3.72
CA VAL A 53 8.30 -2.57 -4.54
C VAL A 53 9.11 -3.69 -5.17
N MET A 54 8.62 -4.91 -5.04
CA MET A 54 9.29 -6.13 -5.48
C MET A 54 8.36 -6.94 -6.39
N HIS A 55 8.95 -7.61 -7.37
CA HIS A 55 8.24 -8.51 -8.28
C HIS A 55 8.80 -9.91 -8.12
N ASP A 56 7.93 -10.85 -7.78
CA ASP A 56 8.27 -12.27 -7.64
C ASP A 56 7.47 -13.09 -8.67
N HIS A 57 8.12 -14.06 -9.29
CA HIS A 57 7.51 -14.89 -10.32
C HIS A 57 6.43 -15.85 -9.80
N HIS A 58 6.50 -16.28 -8.54
CA HIS A 58 5.49 -17.14 -7.91
C HIS A 58 4.43 -16.32 -7.18
N PHE A 59 4.84 -15.26 -6.47
CA PHE A 59 3.96 -14.51 -5.57
C PHE A 59 3.46 -13.17 -6.14
N GLY A 60 3.92 -12.80 -7.33
CA GLY A 60 3.51 -11.58 -8.03
C GLY A 60 4.04 -10.32 -7.38
N LEU A 61 3.16 -9.33 -7.20
CA LEU A 61 3.51 -8.05 -6.57
C LEU A 61 3.72 -8.21 -5.07
N MET A 62 4.86 -7.73 -4.60
CA MET A 62 5.25 -7.77 -3.19
C MET A 62 5.81 -6.42 -2.74
N PHE A 63 5.77 -6.17 -1.43
CA PHE A 63 6.37 -5.00 -0.81
C PHE A 63 7.36 -5.43 0.27
N MET A 64 8.60 -4.97 0.19
CA MET A 64 9.61 -5.19 1.22
C MET A 64 9.67 -3.98 2.14
N HIS A 65 9.51 -4.17 3.45
CA HIS A 65 9.77 -3.10 4.39
C HIS A 65 11.29 -2.86 4.51
N ARG A 66 11.74 -1.60 4.37
CA ARG A 66 13.16 -1.25 4.32
C ARG A 66 13.89 -1.40 5.67
N GLY A 67 13.17 -1.33 6.79
CA GLY A 67 13.79 -1.34 8.12
C GLY A 67 14.11 -2.74 8.65
N ASP A 68 13.29 -3.75 8.32
CA ASP A 68 13.44 -5.12 8.81
C ASP A 68 13.49 -6.17 7.69
N HIS A 69 13.48 -5.72 6.43
CA HIS A 69 13.55 -6.54 5.22
C HIS A 69 12.44 -7.59 5.09
N LYS A 70 11.35 -7.47 5.86
CA LYS A 70 10.22 -8.40 5.75
C LYS A 70 9.40 -8.10 4.50
N MET A 71 9.09 -9.18 3.78
CA MET A 71 8.29 -9.15 2.57
C MET A 71 6.80 -9.30 2.90
N ILE A 72 5.96 -8.53 2.22
CA ILE A 72 4.50 -8.58 2.30
C ILE A 72 3.98 -8.90 0.90
N SER A 73 3.28 -10.03 0.76
CA SER A 73 2.64 -10.42 -0.50
C SER A 73 1.27 -9.76 -0.63
N VAL A 74 0.98 -9.17 -1.80
CA VAL A 74 -0.32 -8.54 -2.10
C VAL A 74 -1.35 -9.56 -2.60
N GLY A 75 -0.90 -10.75 -2.98
CA GLY A 75 -1.75 -11.84 -3.45
C GLY A 75 -2.73 -12.33 -2.38
N GLY A 76 -3.82 -12.98 -2.83
CA GLY A 76 -4.81 -13.59 -1.94
C GLY A 76 -4.40 -14.96 -1.39
N GLN A 77 -3.31 -15.55 -1.88
CA GLN A 77 -2.89 -16.91 -1.54
C GLN A 77 -1.98 -16.91 -0.31
N PHE A 78 -2.20 -17.87 0.58
CA PHE A 78 -1.30 -18.11 1.70
C PHE A 78 0.08 -18.56 1.18
N ASN A 79 1.15 -18.00 1.74
CA ASN A 79 2.53 -18.27 1.36
C ASN A 79 3.48 -18.10 2.56
N ILE A 80 4.77 -18.35 2.33
CA ILE A 80 5.83 -18.27 3.34
C ILE A 80 5.94 -16.88 4.01
N TYR A 81 5.47 -15.82 3.36
CA TYR A 81 5.51 -14.44 3.87
C TYR A 81 4.22 -14.02 4.59
N SER A 82 3.19 -14.88 4.62
CA SER A 82 1.87 -14.53 5.17
C SER A 82 1.88 -14.23 6.66
N ARG A 83 2.93 -14.63 7.39
CA ARG A 83 3.11 -14.28 8.81
C ARG A 83 3.72 -12.90 9.04
N ASN A 84 4.23 -12.24 7.99
CA ASN A 84 4.89 -10.94 8.13
C ASN A 84 3.91 -9.78 8.31
N ALA A 85 2.67 -9.93 7.83
CA ALA A 85 1.60 -8.95 8.04
C ALA A 85 0.27 -9.67 8.24
N LYS A 86 -0.55 -9.18 9.18
CA LYS A 86 -1.92 -9.67 9.32
C LYS A 86 -2.75 -9.10 8.17
N ARG A 87 -3.26 -9.98 7.31
CA ARG A 87 -4.18 -9.61 6.23
C ARG A 87 -5.61 -9.64 6.72
N SER A 88 -6.34 -8.53 6.60
CA SER A 88 -7.78 -8.49 6.85
C SER A 88 -8.51 -7.90 5.65
N MET A 89 -9.74 -8.36 5.39
CA MET A 89 -10.55 -7.91 4.26
C MET A 89 -11.88 -7.40 4.80
N VAL A 90 -12.26 -6.20 4.37
CA VAL A 90 -13.51 -5.55 4.77
C VAL A 90 -14.25 -5.11 3.52
N TYR A 91 -15.53 -5.47 3.42
CA TYR A 91 -16.38 -4.96 2.35
C TYR A 91 -16.84 -3.53 2.67
N SER A 92 -16.69 -2.63 1.69
CA SER A 92 -17.21 -1.28 1.73
C SER A 92 -18.14 -1.07 0.53
N PRO A 93 -19.40 -0.64 0.72
CA PRO A 93 -20.28 -0.31 -0.40
C PRO A 93 -19.68 0.75 -1.35
N LYS A 94 -18.81 1.64 -0.84
CA LYS A 94 -18.21 2.73 -1.62
C LYS A 94 -16.94 2.32 -2.39
N PHE A 95 -16.20 1.34 -1.88
CA PHE A 95 -14.86 0.96 -2.39
C PHE A 95 -14.75 -0.51 -2.81
N GLY A 96 -15.80 -1.31 -2.64
CA GLY A 96 -15.74 -2.76 -2.79
C GLY A 96 -14.95 -3.39 -1.64
N TYR A 97 -14.21 -4.46 -1.94
CA TYR A 97 -13.35 -5.12 -0.95
C TYR A 97 -12.06 -4.32 -0.73
N VAL A 98 -11.86 -3.89 0.52
CA VAL A 98 -10.64 -3.25 0.98
C VAL A 98 -9.83 -4.27 1.76
N VAL A 99 -8.55 -4.41 1.41
CA VAL A 99 -7.64 -5.34 2.07
C VAL A 99 -6.60 -4.56 2.85
N PHE A 100 -6.51 -4.80 4.15
CA PHE A 100 -5.52 -4.22 5.04
C PHE A 100 -4.40 -5.22 5.31
N TYR A 101 -3.18 -4.70 5.40
CA TYR A 101 -1.97 -5.46 5.71
C TYR A 101 -1.30 -4.82 6.93
N ASP A 102 -1.56 -5.38 8.12
CA ASP A 102 -1.03 -4.85 9.38
C ASP A 102 0.33 -5.48 9.68
N HIS A 103 1.40 -4.70 9.46
CA HIS A 103 2.78 -5.13 9.64
C HIS A 103 3.39 -4.52 10.90
N PHE A 104 3.83 -5.38 11.83
CA PHE A 104 4.45 -4.95 13.09
C PHE A 104 5.96 -4.73 12.91
N VAL A 105 6.37 -3.46 12.90
CA VAL A 105 7.78 -3.05 12.87
C VAL A 105 8.27 -2.81 14.29
N ARG A 106 9.37 -3.45 14.69
CA ARG A 106 10.05 -3.11 15.95
C ARG A 106 10.97 -1.92 15.68
N LYS A 107 10.76 -0.82 16.41
CA LYS A 107 11.73 0.28 16.41
C LYS A 107 13.03 -0.25 17.02
N LYS A 108 14.17 -0.08 16.32
CA LYS A 108 15.48 -0.26 16.96
C LYS A 108 15.56 0.77 18.09
N VAL A 109 15.71 0.28 19.31
CA VAL A 109 16.04 1.10 20.49
C VAL A 109 17.48 1.56 20.34
#